data_AF-A0A2X1QPZ9-F1
#
_entry.id   AF-A0A2X1QPZ9-F1
#
_cell.length_a   1.000
_cell.length_b   1.000
_cell.length_c   1.000
_cell.angle_alpha   90.00
_cell.angle_beta   90.00
_cell.angle_gamma   90.00
#
_symmetry.space_group_name_H-M   'P 1'
#
loop_
_entity.id
_entity.type
_entity.pdbx_description
1 polymer ?
#
loop_
_entity_poly.entity_id
_entity_poly.type
_entity_poly.pdbx_seq_one_letter_code
_entity_poly.pdbx_strand_id
1 'polypeptide(L)' 'MRKELRRWLRQLHEELKFTSVFVTHDQEEAMEVADRVVVMSQGNIEQADAPERVWREPSTRFVLEFMGK' A
#
# COMPACT_ATOMS: atom_id res chain seq x y z
N MET A 1 13.33 14.79 -6.96
CA MET A 1 11.95 15.17 -7.35
C MET A 1 10.86 14.22 -6.84
N ARG A 2 10.77 12.92 -7.19
CA ARG A 2 9.69 12.04 -6.63
C ARG A 2 9.75 11.82 -5.10
N LYS A 3 10.95 11.72 -4.53
CA LYS A 3 11.14 11.52 -3.07
C LYS A 3 10.66 12.69 -2.21
N GLU A 4 10.76 13.92 -2.69
CA GLU A 4 10.35 15.11 -1.93
C GLU A 4 8.83 15.24 -1.86
N LEU A 5 8.13 14.94 -2.97
CA LEU A 5 6.67 14.93 -3.00
C LEU A 5 6.09 13.88 -2.05
N ARG A 6 6.66 12.65 -2.04
CA ARG A 6 6.25 11.57 -1.12
C ARG A 6 6.46 11.93 0.36
N ARG A 7 7.55 12.64 0.70
CA ARG A 7 7.78 13.11 2.08
C ARG A 7 6.79 14.20 2.48
N TRP A 8 6.56 15.17 1.60
CA TRP A 8 5.60 16.24 1.86
C TRP A 8 4.18 15.71 2.07
N LEU A 9 3.76 14.71 1.29
CA LEU A 9 2.45 14.09 1.41
C LEU A 9 2.26 13.34 2.74
N ARG A 10 3.31 12.64 3.21
CA ARG A 10 3.32 11.99 4.54
C ARG A 10 3.22 13.01 5.67
N GLN A 11 4.00 14.08 5.61
CA GLN A 11 3.98 15.15 6.62
C GLN A 11 2.60 15.82 6.70
N LEU A 12 1.98 16.10 5.55
CA LEU A 12 0.64 16.67 5.47
C LEU A 12 -0.43 15.71 6.05
N HIS A 13 -0.29 14.41 5.81
CA HIS A 13 -1.20 13.40 6.33
C HIS A 13 -1.09 13.26 7.86
N GLU A 14 0.14 13.26 8.40
CA GLU A 14 0.39 13.21 9.85
C GLU A 14 -0.13 14.45 10.59
N GLU A 15 0.02 15.65 9.99
CA GLU A 15 -0.46 16.89 10.60
C GLU A 15 -1.99 17.04 10.59
N LEU A 16 -2.68 16.56 9.55
CA LEU A 16 -4.10 16.87 9.34
C LEU A 16 -5.07 15.73 9.71
N LYS A 17 -4.59 14.51 10.01
CA LYS A 17 -5.40 13.35 10.44
C LYS A 17 -6.66 13.07 9.60
N PHE A 18 -6.65 13.39 8.31
CA PHE A 18 -7.74 13.04 7.40
C PHE A 18 -7.54 11.64 6.85
N THR A 19 -8.62 10.89 6.64
CA THR A 19 -8.55 9.59 5.95
C THR A 19 -8.12 9.81 4.50
N SER A 20 -7.02 9.19 4.09
CA SER A 20 -6.50 9.26 2.72
C SER A 20 -6.55 7.88 2.06
N VAL A 21 -6.79 7.86 0.76
CA VAL A 21 -6.69 6.64 -0.07
C VAL A 21 -5.77 6.95 -1.22
N PHE A 22 -4.72 6.14 -1.36
CA PHE A 22 -3.74 6.25 -2.43
C PHE A 22 -3.76 4.96 -3.24
N VAL A 23 -3.79 5.10 -4.57
CA VAL A 23 -3.84 3.97 -5.51
C VAL A 23 -2.58 4.01 -6.36
N THR A 24 -1.83 2.92 -6.33
CA THR A 24 -0.59 2.77 -7.10
C THR A 24 -0.43 1.32 -7.58
N HIS A 25 0.39 1.15 -8.61
CA HIS A 25 0.89 -0.16 -9.04
C HIS A 25 2.31 -0.43 -8.47
N ASP A 26 2.93 0.57 -7.84
CA ASP A 26 4.24 0.47 -7.20
C ASP A 26 4.07 -0.07 -5.77
N GLN A 27 4.51 -1.31 -5.58
CA GLN A 27 4.36 -2.03 -4.33
C GLN A 27 5.19 -1.40 -3.21
N GLU A 28 6.43 -0.99 -3.49
CA GLU A 28 7.31 -0.37 -2.50
C GLU A 28 6.69 0.93 -1.95
N GLU A 29 6.08 1.72 -2.83
CA GLU A 29 5.38 2.94 -2.41
C GLU A 29 4.19 2.65 -1.49
N ALA A 30 3.36 1.67 -1.85
CA ALA A 30 2.20 1.30 -1.06
C ALA A 30 2.62 0.81 0.34
N MET A 31 3.68 0.01 0.40
CA MET A 31 4.19 -0.59 1.64
C MET A 31 4.90 0.41 2.55
N GLU A 32 5.55 1.43 1.98
CA GLU A 32 6.22 2.46 2.77
C GLU A 32 5.24 3.49 3.37
N VAL A 33 4.17 3.83 2.66
CA VAL A 33 3.34 5.03 2.95
C VAL A 33 2.06 4.68 3.70
N ALA A 34 1.48 3.49 3.49
CA ALA A 34 0.14 3.18 3.95
C ALA A 34 0.12 2.48 5.31
N ASP A 35 -0.84 2.85 6.16
CA ASP A 35 -1.15 2.10 7.39
C ASP A 35 -1.81 0.74 7.07
N ARG A 36 -2.54 0.67 5.94
CA ARG A 36 -3.23 -0.52 5.45
C ARG A 36 -3.12 -0.59 3.92
N VAL A 37 -2.80 -1.77 3.40
CA VAL A 37 -2.70 -2.05 1.97
C VAL A 37 -3.88 -2.93 1.55
N VAL A 38 -4.50 -2.57 0.44
CA VAL A 38 -5.56 -3.35 -0.21
C VAL A 38 -5.05 -3.81 -1.56
N VAL A 39 -4.88 -5.12 -1.72
CA VAL A 39 -4.52 -5.76 -2.98
C VAL A 39 -5.80 -6.17 -3.68
N MET A 40 -5.94 -5.78 -4.94
CA MET A 40 -7.12 -6.05 -5.74
C MET A 40 -6.75 -6.78 -7.03
N SER A 41 -7.61 -7.69 -7.48
CA SER A 41 -7.51 -8.39 -8.75
C SER A 41 -8.89 -8.59 -9.36
N GLN A 42 -9.02 -8.30 -10.66
CA GLN A 42 -10.27 -8.48 -11.42
C GLN A 42 -11.51 -7.86 -10.75
N GLY A 43 -11.34 -6.72 -10.06
CA GLY A 43 -12.42 -6.03 -9.35
C GLY A 43 -12.74 -6.58 -7.96
N ASN A 44 -12.06 -7.63 -7.50
CA ASN A 44 -12.20 -8.21 -6.17
C ASN A 44 -11.03 -7.81 -5.27
N ILE A 45 -11.29 -7.71 -3.96
CA ILE A 45 -10.23 -7.56 -2.95
C ILE A 45 -9.66 -8.95 -2.68
N GLU A 46 -8.37 -9.09 -2.94
CA GLU A 46 -7.62 -10.33 -2.67
C GLU A 46 -7.12 -10.36 -1.23
N GLN A 47 -6.67 -9.21 -0.71
CA GLN A 47 -6.25 -9.05 0.68
C GLN A 47 -6.30 -7.58 1.10
N ALA A 48 -6.63 -7.32 2.36
CA ALA A 48 -6.70 -5.96 2.92
C ALA A 48 -6.16 -5.93 4.35
N ASP A 49 -4.87 -5.65 4.52
CA ASP A 49 -4.17 -5.81 5.80
C ASP A 49 -3.04 -4.80 5.99
N ALA A 50 -2.41 -4.81 7.17
CA ALA A 50 -1.20 -4.03 7.41
C ALA A 50 -0.08 -4.46 6.42
N PRO A 51 0.78 -3.53 5.95
CA PRO A 51 1.84 -3.84 4.99
C PRO A 51 2.64 -5.11 5.37
N GLU A 52 3.13 -5.18 6.60
CA GLU A 52 3.94 -6.32 7.08
C GLU A 52 3.23 -7.68 6.94
N ARG A 53 1.91 -7.73 7.17
CA ARG A 53 1.11 -8.95 7.00
C ARG A 53 0.89 -9.29 5.54
N VAL A 54 0.63 -8.32 4.68
CA VAL A 54 0.51 -8.57 3.22
C VAL A 54 1.81 -9.16 2.66
N TRP A 55 2.96 -8.73 3.19
CA TRP A 55 4.27 -9.27 2.81
C TRP A 55 4.56 -10.66 3.38
N ARG A 56 4.38 -10.86 4.69
CA ARG A 56 4.78 -12.09 5.38
C ARG A 56 3.74 -13.21 5.28
N GLU A 57 2.48 -12.84 5.15
CA GLU A 57 1.32 -13.74 5.20
C GLU A 57 0.36 -13.43 4.03
N PRO A 58 0.80 -13.67 2.78
CA PRO A 58 -0.05 -13.47 1.62
C PRO A 58 -1.21 -14.46 1.62
N SER A 59 -2.44 -13.93 1.55
CA SER A 59 -3.69 -14.70 1.67
C SER A 59 -4.08 -15.45 0.41
N THR A 60 -3.60 -15.01 -0.76
CA THR A 60 -3.85 -15.68 -2.04
C THR A 60 -2.56 -15.84 -2.85
N ARG A 61 -2.58 -16.80 -3.78
CA ARG A 61 -1.47 -17.01 -4.71
C ARG A 61 -1.16 -15.76 -5.53
N PHE A 62 -2.19 -15.01 -5.90
CA PHE A 62 -2.05 -13.73 -6.59
C PHE A 62 -1.27 -12.73 -5.74
N VAL A 63 -1.61 -12.57 -4.45
CA VAL A 63 -0.89 -11.63 -3.57
C VAL A 63 0.57 -12.03 -3.41
N LEU A 64 0.85 -13.32 -3.23
CA LEU A 64 2.22 -13.84 -3.16
C LEU A 64 3.03 -13.50 -4.43
N GLU A 65 2.45 -13.75 -5.60
CA GLU A 65 3.10 -13.47 -6.89
C GLU A 65 3.21 -11.97 -7.19
N PHE A 66 2.22 -11.19 -6.74
CA PHE A 66 2.18 -9.75 -6.88
C PHE A 66 3.28 -9.09 -6.04
N MET A 67 3.51 -9.55 -4.80
CA MET A 67 4.56 -9.05 -3.89
C MET A 67 5.98 -9.52 -4.27
N GLY A 68 6.10 -10.67 -4.94
CA GLY A 68 7.41 -11.27 -5.27
C GLY A 68 8.06 -10.75 -6.55
N LYS A 69 7.46 -9.77 -7.24
CA LYS A 69 7.92 -9.22 -8.53
C LYS A 69 8.48 -7.82 -8.41
#